data_AF-A0A437QR29-F1
#
_entry.id   AF-A0A437QR29-F1
#
_cell.length_a   1.000
_cell.length_b   1.000
_cell.length_c   1.000
_cell.angle_alpha   90.00
_cell.angle_beta   90.00
_cell.angle_gamma   90.00
#
_symmetry.space_group_name_H-M   'P 1'
#
loop_
_entity.id
_entity.type
_entity.pdbx_description
1 polymer ?
#
loop_
_entity_poly.entity_id
_entity_poly.type
_entity_poly.pdbx_seq_one_letter_code
_entity_poly.pdbx_strand_id
1 'polypeptide(L)'
;MAPIAVSLSLCLAGGPALAQERSPEELAREGLAKLLSALDLFIGSIPQYETPEILPNGDIIIRRIHPEDDKSPESPRKQEEDRKDSI
;
A
#
# COMPACT_ATOMS: atom_id res chain seq x y z
N MET A 1 26.30 2.84 55.57
CA MET A 1 26.13 1.46 55.06
C MET A 1 25.02 0.79 55.86
N ALA A 2 23.83 0.64 55.28
CA ALA A 2 22.71 -0.10 55.84
C ALA A 2 22.11 -0.94 54.69
N PRO A 3 21.91 -2.26 54.85
CA PRO A 3 21.31 -3.09 53.83
C PRO A 3 19.81 -3.20 54.09
N ILE A 4 18.99 -2.63 53.20
CA ILE A 4 17.54 -2.86 53.23
C ILE A 4 17.21 -3.66 51.98
N ALA A 5 17.28 -4.98 52.14
CA ALA A 5 16.56 -5.92 51.31
C ALA A 5 15.07 -5.78 51.65
N VAL A 6 14.25 -5.33 50.70
CA VAL A 6 12.79 -5.42 50.79
C VAL A 6 12.28 -6.14 49.56
N SER A 7 11.94 -7.40 49.83
CA SER A 7 10.89 -8.22 49.25
C SER A 7 10.42 -7.92 47.83
N LEU A 8 10.93 -8.78 46.94
CA LEU A 8 10.14 -9.58 46.01
C LEU A 8 8.73 -9.89 46.56
N SER A 9 7.70 -9.38 45.90
CA SER A 9 6.45 -10.07 45.55
C SER A 9 5.34 -9.06 45.33
N LEU A 10 5.03 -8.79 44.05
CA LEU A 10 3.71 -8.29 43.66
C LEU A 10 3.17 -9.23 42.60
N CYS A 11 2.11 -9.95 42.99
CA CYS A 11 1.50 -11.07 42.30
C CYS A 11 1.13 -10.75 40.85
N LEU A 12 1.79 -11.43 39.91
CA LEU A 12 1.34 -11.52 38.52
C LEU A 12 0.26 -12.60 38.42
N ALA A 13 -0.93 -12.32 38.95
CA ALA A 13 -2.13 -13.13 38.74
C ALA A 13 -2.75 -12.81 37.37
N GLY A 14 -1.98 -13.00 36.29
CA GLY A 14 -2.51 -13.14 34.95
C GLY A 14 -2.82 -14.61 34.73
N GLY A 15 -4.09 -15.01 34.88
CA GLY A 15 -4.53 -16.32 34.39
C GLY A 15 -4.16 -16.46 32.90
N PRO A 16 -4.03 -17.69 32.36
CA PRO A 16 -3.78 -17.84 30.94
C PRO A 16 -4.94 -17.19 30.19
N ALA A 17 -4.71 -16.00 29.65
CA ALA A 17 -5.52 -15.45 28.58
C ALA A 17 -5.57 -16.57 27.55
N LEU A 18 -6.78 -17.09 27.29
CA LEU A 18 -7.04 -18.26 26.47
C LEU A 18 -6.14 -18.19 25.23
N ALA A 19 -5.08 -19.00 25.23
CA ALA A 19 -4.30 -19.26 24.04
C ALA A 19 -5.24 -20.04 23.14
N GLN A 20 -6.04 -19.32 22.37
CA GLN A 20 -6.95 -19.89 21.40
C GLN A 20 -6.06 -20.59 20.38
N GLU A 21 -6.01 -21.92 20.44
CA GLU A 21 -5.27 -22.75 19.51
C GLU A 21 -5.86 -22.54 18.12
N ARG A 22 -5.23 -21.65 17.34
CA ARG A 22 -5.60 -21.43 15.94
C ARG A 22 -5.25 -22.68 15.17
N SER A 23 -6.15 -23.10 14.29
CA SER A 23 -5.88 -24.27 13.46
C SER A 23 -4.71 -23.97 12.50
N PRO A 24 -3.93 -24.98 12.10
CA PRO A 24 -2.88 -24.80 11.09
C PRO A 24 -3.42 -24.21 9.77
N GLU A 25 -4.65 -24.54 9.41
CA GLU A 25 -5.33 -24.00 8.23
C GLU A 25 -5.61 -22.49 8.35
N GLU A 26 -6.06 -22.04 9.53
CA GLU A 26 -6.33 -20.63 9.80
C GLU A 26 -5.04 -19.80 9.74
N LEU A 27 -3.94 -20.33 10.30
CA LEU A 27 -2.61 -19.72 10.21
C LEU A 27 -2.10 -19.64 8.78
N ALA A 28 -2.28 -20.71 7.99
CA ALA A 28 -1.88 -20.72 6.58
C ALA A 28 -2.66 -19.69 5.75
N ARG A 29 -3.97 -19.59 5.96
CA ARG A 29 -4.83 -18.61 5.29
C ARG A 29 -4.44 -17.18 5.67
N GLU A 30 -4.20 -16.92 6.95
CA GLU A 30 -3.75 -15.60 7.43
C GLU A 30 -2.39 -15.23 6.82
N GLY A 31 -1.46 -16.17 6.76
CA GLY A 31 -0.14 -15.98 6.14
C GLY A 31 -0.24 -15.61 4.66
N LEU A 32 -1.06 -16.34 3.90
CA LEU A 32 -1.30 -16.04 2.48
C LEU A 32 -1.94 -14.67 2.28
N ALA A 33 -2.95 -14.31 3.10
CA ALA A 33 -3.61 -13.02 3.02
C ALA A 33 -2.62 -11.86 3.27
N LYS A 34 -1.72 -12.01 4.25
CA LYS A 34 -0.66 -11.03 4.53
C LYS A 34 0.34 -10.92 3.37
N LEU A 35 0.72 -12.03 2.76
CA LEU A 35 1.65 -12.04 1.62
C LEU A 35 1.04 -11.31 0.41
N LEU A 36 -0.22 -11.60 0.07
CA LEU A 36 -0.89 -10.93 -1.04
C LEU A 36 -1.06 -9.43 -0.77
N SER A 37 -1.37 -9.06 0.47
CA SER A 37 -1.45 -7.65 0.87
C SER A 37 -0.09 -6.94 0.73
N ALA A 38 1.00 -7.60 1.12
CA ALA A 38 2.35 -7.05 0.96
C ALA A 38 2.75 -6.92 -0.52
N LEU A 39 2.36 -7.88 -1.37
CA LEU A 39 2.59 -7.83 -2.80
C LEU A 39 1.85 -6.66 -3.46
N ASP A 40 0.60 -6.42 -3.06
CA ASP A 40 -0.19 -5.27 -3.56
C ASP A 40 0.48 -3.93 -3.23
N LEU A 41 0.93 -3.77 -1.97
CA LEU A 41 1.71 -2.60 -1.56
C LEU A 41 3.01 -2.45 -2.36
N PHE A 42 3.70 -3.56 -2.62
CA PHE A 42 4.93 -3.54 -3.41
C PHE A 42 4.67 -3.10 -4.85
N ILE A 43 3.65 -3.64 -5.50
CA ILE A 43 3.26 -3.24 -6.86
C ILE A 43 2.89 -1.75 -6.89
N GLY A 44 2.13 -1.26 -5.92
CA GLY A 44 1.79 0.15 -5.78
C GLY A 44 2.98 1.08 -5.52
N SER A 45 4.12 0.54 -5.07
CA SER A 45 5.34 1.31 -4.86
C SER A 45 6.15 1.58 -6.14
N ILE A 46 5.82 0.91 -7.25
CA ILE A 46 6.54 1.05 -8.52
C ILE A 46 6.17 2.41 -9.16
N PRO A 47 7.12 3.34 -9.35
CA PRO A 47 6.84 4.64 -9.94
C PRO A 47 6.51 4.52 -11.42
N GLN A 48 5.54 5.31 -11.86
CA GLN A 48 5.11 5.36 -13.27
C GLN A 48 5.73 6.53 -14.04
N TYR A 49 6.27 7.52 -13.33
CA TYR A 49 6.77 8.77 -13.88
C TYR A 49 8.18 9.07 -13.35
N GLU A 50 8.99 9.72 -14.19
CA GLU A 50 10.31 10.22 -13.84
C GLU A 50 10.24 11.53 -13.04
N THR A 51 11.37 11.92 -12.45
CA THR A 51 11.50 13.20 -11.75
C THR A 51 11.18 14.37 -12.68
N PRO A 52 10.38 15.37 -12.25
CA PRO A 52 10.06 16.53 -13.07
C PRO A 52 11.28 17.38 -13.42
N GLU A 53 11.39 17.79 -14.70
CA GLU A 53 12.42 18.72 -15.18
C GLU A 53 11.79 20.08 -15.49
N ILE A 54 12.41 21.16 -15.00
CA ILE A 54 11.97 22.54 -15.26
C ILE A 54 12.75 23.09 -16.46
N LEU A 55 12.03 23.54 -17.48
CA LEU A 55 12.60 24.12 -18.68
C LEU A 55 12.93 25.62 -18.50
N PRO A 56 13.81 26.22 -19.33
CA PRO A 56 14.18 27.64 -19.24
C PRO A 56 13.01 28.63 -19.43
N ASN A 57 11.93 28.19 -20.09
CA ASN A 57 10.71 28.98 -20.26
C ASN A 57 9.76 28.89 -19.04
N GLY A 58 10.06 28.03 -18.06
CA GLY A 58 9.25 27.82 -16.87
C GLY A 58 8.27 26.63 -16.94
N ASP A 59 8.24 25.88 -18.05
CA ASP A 59 7.42 24.68 -18.16
C ASP A 59 8.03 23.50 -17.39
N ILE A 60 7.20 22.50 -17.08
CA ILE A 60 7.62 21.27 -16.40
C ILE A 60 7.33 20.07 -17.30
N ILE A 61 8.34 19.23 -17.54
CA ILE A 61 8.18 17.93 -18.20
C ILE A 61 8.21 16.82 -17.15
N ILE A 62 7.20 15.94 -17.19
CA ILE A 62 7.15 14.70 -16.40
C ILE A 62 7.02 13.52 -17.39
N ARG A 63 8.10 12.74 -17.53
CA ARG A 63 8.16 11.61 -18.48
C ARG A 63 7.63 10.34 -17.83
N ARG A 64 7.08 9.42 -18.63
CA ARG A 64 6.65 8.09 -18.16
C ARG A 64 7.79 7.11 -18.26
N ILE A 65 7.94 6.24 -17.25
CA ILE A 65 8.96 5.19 -17.24
C ILE A 65 8.52 4.01 -18.13
N HIS A 66 7.23 3.65 -18.08
CA HIS A 66 6.63 2.58 -18.90
C HIS A 66 5.49 3.15 -19.77
N PRO A 67 5.79 3.69 -20.96
CA PRO A 67 4.79 4.36 -21.79
C PRO A 67 3.82 3.39 -22.49
N GLU A 68 4.22 2.13 -22.70
CA GLU A 68 3.40 1.09 -23.35
C GLU A 68 2.25 0.53 -22.51
N ASP A 69 2.31 0.67 -21.18
CA ASP A 69 1.30 0.12 -20.27
C ASP A 69 -0.02 0.91 -20.29
N ASP A 70 -0.02 2.11 -20.89
CA ASP A 70 -1.17 3.01 -20.99
C ASP A 70 -1.89 2.90 -22.33
N LYS A 71 -2.00 1.70 -22.88
CA LYS A 71 -2.98 1.37 -23.95
C LYS A 71 -4.39 1.28 -23.37
N SER A 72 -4.81 2.30 -22.62
CA SER A 72 -6.20 2.45 -22.18
C SER A 72 -7.02 3.06 -23.33
N PRO A 73 -8.27 2.60 -23.57
CA PRO A 73 -9.05 2.98 -24.74
C PRO A 73 -9.25 4.50 -24.80
N GLU A 74 -9.18 5.02 -26.03
CA GLU A 74 -9.34 6.42 -26.44
C GLU A 74 -10.34 7.18 -25.54
N SER A 75 -9.88 8.28 -24.93
CA SER A 75 -10.70 9.13 -24.05
C SER A 75 -12.02 9.57 -24.71
N PRO A 76 -13.14 9.77 -23.98
CA PRO A 76 -14.46 10.05 -24.56
C PRO A 76 -14.60 11.39 -25.31
N ARG A 77 -13.52 12.18 -25.45
CA ARG A 77 -13.57 13.53 -26.03
C ARG A 77 -13.88 13.58 -27.53
N LYS A 78 -14.01 12.44 -28.21
CA LYS A 78 -14.30 12.39 -29.65
C LYS A 78 -15.79 12.20 -30.01
N GLN A 79 -16.70 12.19 -29.04
CA GLN A 79 -18.14 12.00 -29.31
C GLN A 79 -18.99 13.29 -29.27
N GLU A 80 -18.44 14.44 -28.88
CA GLU A 80 -19.19 15.71 -28.85
C GLU A 80 -19.10 16.54 -30.14
N GLU A 81 -18.16 16.24 -31.05
CA GLU A 81 -18.02 16.97 -32.32
C GLU A 81 -19.05 16.50 -33.37
N ASP A 82 -19.41 15.21 -33.38
CA ASP A 82 -20.37 14.61 -34.34
C ASP A 82 -21.84 15.08 -34.12
N ARG A 83 -22.18 15.64 -32.96
CA ARG A 83 -23.55 16.08 -32.65
C ARG A 83 -23.88 17.48 -33.16
N LYS A 84 -22.88 18.30 -33.52
CA LYS A 84 -23.09 19.69 -33.94
C LYS A 84 -23.40 19.86 -35.43
N ASP A 85 -23.21 18.82 -36.25
CA ASP A 85 -23.54 18.83 -37.68
C ASP A 85 -24.97 18.36 -38.00
N SER A 86 -25.81 18.14 -36.98
CA SER A 86 -27.23 17.73 -37.14
C SER A 86 -28.25 18.71 -36.56
N ILE A 87 -27.93 20.01 -36.48
CA ILE A 87 -28.93 21.07 -36.21
C ILE A 87 -28.91 22.10 -37.33
#